data_AF-A0A545SND6-F1
#
_entry.id   AF-A0A545SND6-F1
#
_cell.length_a   1.000
_cell.length_b   1.000
_cell.length_c   1.000
_cell.angle_alpha   90.00
_cell.angle_beta   90.00
_cell.angle_gamma   90.00
#
_symmetry.space_group_name_H-M   'P 1'
#
loop_
_entity.id
_entity.type
_entity.pdbx_description
1 polymer ?
#
loop_
_entity_poly.entity_id
_entity_poly.type
_entity_poly.pdbx_seq_one_letter_code
_entity_poly.pdbx_strand_id
1 'polypeptide(L)'
;MNKLNRQTIVAGIKTWRLWIIAGALLAVGGCASQSNSVALCQINPTNNVDQAFAQVSDKLTSNACHYYFDDYVQTLLTVAKGSPGGDNRERFANLIRSSIDRGVISQRQGQEIFGQYFDTEFYTIKVMQRNNCASMQNKPAIYASMRRELTMKKQGLLDIANDPQGFRRAQNHYENMQHVFDAVALACGREV
;
A
#
# COMPACT_ATOMS: atom_id res chain seq x y z
N MET A 1 26.83 51.49 72.57
CA MET A 1 27.76 52.47 71.95
C MET A 1 27.37 52.67 70.51
N ASN A 2 26.68 53.79 70.24
CA ASN A 2 26.36 54.31 68.90
C ASN A 2 27.61 54.93 68.25
N LYS A 3 27.71 54.89 66.91
CA LYS A 3 28.08 56.00 65.98
C LYS A 3 27.98 55.48 64.52
N LEU A 4 26.97 55.96 63.75
CA LEU A 4 27.08 56.85 62.56
C LEU A 4 27.75 56.18 61.34
N ASN A 5 27.05 55.79 60.26
CA ASN A 5 26.38 56.58 59.20
C ASN A 5 27.25 57.67 58.53
N ARG A 6 27.67 57.47 57.26
CA ARG A 6 27.44 58.44 56.15
C ARG A 6 27.87 57.93 54.77
N GLN A 7 27.04 58.29 53.78
CA GLN A 7 27.17 58.12 52.34
C GLN A 7 28.17 59.12 51.69
N THR A 8 28.69 58.77 50.50
CA THR A 8 29.12 59.64 49.36
C THR A 8 29.16 58.73 48.12
N ILE A 9 28.31 58.84 47.08
CA ILE A 9 28.12 59.85 46.02
C ILE A 9 29.33 60.00 45.06
N VAL A 10 29.17 59.34 43.89
CA VAL A 10 29.42 59.76 42.50
C VAL A 10 30.85 60.13 42.06
N ALA A 11 31.40 59.29 41.18
CA ALA A 11 32.20 59.66 40.01
C ALA A 11 32.00 58.52 38.97
N GLY A 12 31.29 58.70 37.87
CA GLY A 12 31.70 59.52 36.73
C GLY A 12 32.26 58.63 35.62
N ILE A 13 31.49 57.62 35.15
CA ILE A 13 31.91 56.77 34.02
C ILE A 13 31.49 57.44 32.72
N LYS A 14 32.51 58.06 32.15
CA LYS A 14 32.68 58.70 30.86
C LYS A 14 31.85 58.06 29.73
N THR A 15 30.94 58.86 29.19
CA THR A 15 30.22 58.66 27.94
C THR A 15 31.19 58.58 26.76
N TRP A 16 31.12 57.51 25.95
CA TRP A 16 31.30 57.63 24.51
C TRP A 16 30.77 56.42 23.73
N ARG A 17 29.71 56.70 22.96
CA ARG A 17 29.40 56.18 21.61
C ARG A 17 29.01 54.70 21.45
N LEU A 18 27.69 54.51 21.40
CA LEU A 18 26.94 53.94 20.25
C LEU A 18 27.75 53.07 19.29
N TRP A 19 27.46 51.77 19.25
CA TRP A 19 27.03 51.07 18.04
C TRP A 19 26.06 49.94 18.42
N ILE A 20 24.82 50.10 17.97
CA ILE A 20 23.78 49.08 17.95
C ILE A 20 24.21 48.05 16.90
N ILE A 21 24.33 46.78 17.27
CA ILE A 21 24.30 45.68 16.30
C ILE A 21 23.14 44.77 16.66
N ALA A 22 22.10 44.94 15.84
CA ALA A 22 20.92 44.11 15.76
C ALA A 22 21.26 42.71 15.22
N GLY A 23 20.43 41.73 15.60
CA GLY A 23 20.05 40.65 14.69
C GLY A 23 20.86 39.37 14.76
N ALA A 24 20.82 38.65 15.88
CA ALA A 24 20.96 37.20 15.83
C ALA A 24 19.65 36.60 15.29
N LEU A 25 19.45 36.68 13.97
CA LEU A 25 18.40 35.97 13.25
C LEU A 25 18.79 34.49 13.20
N LEU A 26 18.04 33.70 13.96
CA LEU A 26 18.06 32.25 13.98
C LEU A 26 17.92 31.71 12.56
N ALA A 27 18.97 31.08 12.05
CA ALA A 27 18.92 30.25 10.86
C ALA A 27 18.19 28.94 11.19
N VAL A 28 16.86 28.98 11.24
CA VAL A 28 16.05 27.78 11.07
C VAL A 28 15.93 27.56 9.57
N GLY A 29 16.93 26.91 8.99
CA GLY A 29 16.81 26.30 7.67
C GLY A 29 15.81 25.16 7.76
N GLY A 30 14.52 25.49 7.72
CA GLY A 30 13.47 24.51 7.48
C GLY A 30 13.68 23.96 6.07
N CYS A 31 13.87 22.65 5.95
CA CYS A 31 13.87 21.97 4.67
C CYS A 31 12.46 22.06 4.06
N ALA A 32 12.17 23.14 3.35
CA ALA A 32 11.05 23.21 2.43
C ALA A 32 11.44 22.50 1.12
N SER A 33 11.57 21.17 1.18
CA SER A 33 11.64 20.32 0.00
C SER A 33 10.40 19.43 -0.02
N GLN A 34 9.23 20.02 -0.20
CA GLN A 34 7.99 19.28 -0.37
C GLN A 34 7.26 19.78 -1.63
N SER A 35 6.84 18.82 -2.47
CA SER A 35 5.74 18.92 -3.44
C SER A 35 6.00 19.14 -4.94
N ASN A 36 7.13 18.70 -5.52
CA ASN A 36 7.20 18.54 -6.99
C ASN A 36 7.05 17.07 -7.45
N SER A 37 7.58 16.11 -6.68
CA SER A 37 7.49 14.67 -7.00
C SER A 37 6.08 14.11 -6.85
N VAL A 38 5.32 14.56 -5.84
CA VAL A 38 3.94 14.10 -5.62
C VAL A 38 3.04 14.50 -6.79
N ALA A 39 3.15 15.74 -7.27
CA ALA A 39 2.37 16.24 -8.40
C ALA A 39 2.70 15.50 -9.70
N LEU A 40 3.97 15.12 -9.91
CA LEU A 40 4.40 14.37 -11.08
C LEU A 40 3.71 13.00 -11.19
N CYS A 41 3.50 12.34 -10.06
CA CYS A 41 2.96 10.98 -9.99
C CYS A 41 1.42 10.93 -9.84
N GLN A 42 0.72 12.06 -9.72
CA GLN A 42 -0.74 12.05 -9.75
C GLN A 42 -1.24 11.72 -11.17
N ILE A 43 -2.31 10.91 -11.26
CA ILE A 43 -3.09 10.76 -12.49
C ILE A 43 -4.29 11.70 -12.45
N ASN A 44 -4.76 12.14 -13.62
CA ASN A 44 -5.98 12.93 -13.70
C ASN A 44 -7.20 12.03 -13.43
N PRO A 45 -8.14 12.45 -12.56
CA PRO A 45 -9.37 11.71 -12.32
C PRO A 45 -10.11 11.44 -13.63
N THR A 46 -10.52 10.19 -13.84
CA THR A 46 -11.29 9.79 -15.03
C THR A 46 -12.13 8.56 -14.71
N ASN A 47 -13.29 8.47 -15.37
CA ASN A 47 -14.13 7.28 -15.36
C ASN A 47 -13.86 6.37 -16.57
N ASN A 48 -12.97 6.78 -17.47
CA ASN A 48 -12.59 5.99 -18.63
C ASN A 48 -11.45 5.03 -18.24
N VAL A 49 -11.74 3.73 -18.29
CA VAL A 49 -10.80 2.67 -17.91
C VAL A 49 -9.54 2.70 -18.77
N ASP A 50 -9.67 2.77 -20.11
CA ASP A 50 -8.52 2.85 -21.03
C ASP A 50 -7.59 4.02 -20.66
N GLN A 51 -8.17 5.19 -20.44
CA GLN A 51 -7.43 6.38 -20.08
C GLN A 51 -6.75 6.23 -18.72
N ALA A 52 -7.40 5.62 -17.73
CA ALA A 52 -6.81 5.40 -16.42
C ALA A 52 -5.59 4.45 -16.51
N PHE A 53 -5.72 3.32 -17.21
CA PHE A 53 -4.63 2.39 -17.42
C PHE A 53 -3.46 3.02 -18.21
N ALA A 54 -3.77 3.80 -19.25
CA ALA A 54 -2.75 4.52 -20.02
C ALA A 54 -1.98 5.53 -19.15
N GLN A 55 -2.68 6.32 -18.33
CA GLN A 55 -2.05 7.27 -17.41
C GLN A 55 -1.14 6.57 -16.39
N VAL A 56 -1.62 5.50 -15.75
CA VAL A 56 -0.82 4.74 -14.79
C VAL A 56 0.42 4.14 -15.47
N SER A 57 0.25 3.52 -16.64
CA SER A 57 1.36 2.96 -17.40
C SER A 57 2.41 4.01 -17.76
N ASP A 58 1.98 5.22 -18.14
CA ASP A 58 2.86 6.35 -18.42
C ASP A 58 3.62 6.80 -17.16
N LYS A 59 2.93 6.98 -16.02
CA LYS A 59 3.59 7.37 -14.77
C LYS A 59 4.64 6.36 -14.31
N LEU A 60 4.37 5.07 -14.47
CA LEU A 60 5.30 4.00 -14.10
C LEU A 60 6.55 3.91 -15.00
N THR A 61 6.63 4.69 -16.08
CA THR A 61 7.89 4.87 -16.83
C THR A 61 8.94 5.63 -16.02
N SER A 62 8.51 6.45 -15.05
CA SER A 62 9.39 7.20 -14.15
C SER A 62 9.65 6.40 -12.87
N ASN A 63 10.93 6.16 -12.56
CA ASN A 63 11.35 5.49 -11.32
C ASN A 63 10.85 6.24 -10.06
N ALA A 64 10.67 7.57 -10.15
CA ALA A 64 10.15 8.36 -9.04
C ALA A 64 8.71 7.98 -8.65
N CYS A 65 7.94 7.38 -9.58
CA CYS A 65 6.55 7.02 -9.35
C CYS A 65 6.35 5.54 -8.98
N HIS A 66 7.41 4.72 -8.93
CA HIS A 66 7.28 3.30 -8.60
C HIS A 66 6.71 3.06 -7.20
N TYR A 67 7.00 3.95 -6.25
CA TYR A 67 6.45 3.88 -4.89
C TYR A 67 4.92 4.00 -4.83
N TYR A 68 4.29 4.59 -5.86
CA TYR A 68 2.84 4.77 -5.92
C TYR A 68 2.11 3.59 -6.58
N PHE A 69 2.81 2.50 -6.88
CA PHE A 69 2.22 1.36 -7.59
C PHE A 69 0.96 0.82 -6.92
N ASP A 70 0.98 0.63 -5.61
CA ASP A 70 -0.17 0.10 -4.86
C ASP A 70 -1.38 1.06 -4.92
N ASP A 71 -1.13 2.38 -4.81
CA ASP A 71 -2.18 3.41 -4.95
C ASP A 71 -2.77 3.43 -6.36
N TYR A 72 -1.94 3.21 -7.39
CA TYR A 72 -2.41 3.09 -8.77
C TYR A 72 -3.28 1.86 -8.95
N VAL A 73 -2.89 0.70 -8.40
CA VAL A 73 -3.71 -0.51 -8.46
C VAL A 73 -5.07 -0.27 -7.81
N GLN A 74 -5.13 0.34 -6.62
CA GLN A 74 -6.41 0.67 -5.96
C GLN A 74 -7.27 1.64 -6.77
N THR A 75 -6.64 2.64 -7.37
CA THR A 75 -7.33 3.58 -8.27
C THR A 75 -7.94 2.85 -9.47
N LEU A 76 -7.17 1.98 -10.12
CA LEU A 76 -7.63 1.20 -11.27
C LEU A 76 -8.71 0.20 -10.90
N LEU A 77 -8.62 -0.46 -9.73
CA LEU A 77 -9.68 -1.33 -9.23
C LEU A 77 -10.99 -0.55 -9.05
N THR A 78 -10.91 0.69 -8.58
CA THR A 78 -12.08 1.57 -8.41
C THR A 78 -12.67 2.01 -9.74
N VAL A 79 -11.85 2.49 -10.68
CA VAL A 79 -12.30 2.91 -12.02
C VAL A 79 -12.89 1.74 -12.80
N ALA A 80 -12.22 0.58 -12.79
CA ALA A 80 -12.69 -0.61 -13.49
C ALA A 80 -13.98 -1.19 -12.90
N LYS A 81 -14.19 -1.07 -11.58
CA LYS A 81 -15.48 -1.42 -10.95
C LYS A 81 -16.63 -0.53 -11.44
N GLY A 82 -16.34 0.74 -11.77
CA GLY A 82 -17.32 1.66 -12.38
C GLY A 82 -17.64 1.35 -13.85
N SER A 83 -16.83 0.51 -14.51
CA SER A 83 -17.02 0.08 -15.89
C SER A 83 -16.64 -1.40 -16.06
N PRO A 84 -17.50 -2.33 -15.57
CA PRO A 84 -17.21 -3.76 -15.60
C PRO A 84 -17.14 -4.32 -17.04
N GLY A 85 -16.22 -5.25 -17.29
CA GLY A 85 -16.06 -5.87 -18.61
C GLY A 85 -14.97 -6.93 -18.65
N GLY A 86 -15.12 -7.92 -19.54
CA GLY A 86 -14.21 -9.08 -19.64
C GLY A 86 -12.75 -8.68 -19.89
N ASP A 87 -12.54 -7.60 -20.65
CA ASP A 87 -11.21 -7.10 -20.98
C ASP A 87 -10.44 -6.57 -19.77
N ASN A 88 -11.12 -6.21 -18.67
CA ASN A 88 -10.47 -5.67 -17.47
C ASN A 88 -9.45 -6.65 -16.89
N ARG A 89 -9.73 -7.95 -16.93
CA ARG A 89 -8.76 -8.96 -16.47
C ARG A 89 -7.45 -8.89 -17.25
N GLU A 90 -7.53 -8.75 -18.57
CA GLU A 90 -6.35 -8.66 -19.42
C GLU A 90 -5.61 -7.33 -19.25
N ARG A 91 -6.33 -6.22 -19.03
CA ARG A 91 -5.73 -4.92 -18.69
C ARG A 91 -4.88 -5.00 -17.43
N PHE A 92 -5.40 -5.60 -16.36
CA PHE A 92 -4.64 -5.83 -15.13
C PHE A 92 -3.45 -6.77 -15.35
N ALA A 93 -3.62 -7.86 -16.11
CA ALA A 93 -2.53 -8.77 -16.43
C ALA A 93 -1.39 -8.06 -17.18
N ASN A 94 -1.73 -7.21 -18.15
CA ASN A 94 -0.76 -6.47 -18.96
C ASN A 94 -0.04 -5.39 -18.14
N LEU A 95 -0.77 -4.64 -17.32
CA LEU A 95 -0.17 -3.69 -16.39
C LEU A 95 0.84 -4.40 -15.48
N ILE A 96 0.42 -5.44 -14.77
CA ILE A 96 1.27 -6.19 -13.83
C ILE A 96 2.50 -6.75 -14.52
N ARG A 97 2.35 -7.36 -15.71
CA ARG A 97 3.49 -7.87 -16.48
C ARG A 97 4.47 -6.76 -16.83
N SER A 98 3.98 -5.65 -17.37
CA SER A 98 4.85 -4.51 -17.72
C SER A 98 5.54 -3.90 -16.50
N SER A 99 4.89 -3.91 -15.33
CA SER A 99 5.46 -3.43 -14.07
C SER A 99 6.54 -4.38 -13.53
N ILE A 100 6.39 -5.69 -13.72
CA ILE A 100 7.45 -6.67 -13.45
C ILE A 100 8.64 -6.43 -14.39
N ASP A 101 8.40 -6.31 -15.70
CA ASP A 101 9.44 -6.15 -16.72
C ASP A 101 10.29 -4.88 -16.49
N ARG A 102 9.67 -3.83 -15.94
CA ARG A 102 10.32 -2.55 -15.60
C ARG A 102 10.96 -2.54 -14.20
N GLY A 103 10.82 -3.61 -13.42
CA GLY A 103 11.32 -3.69 -12.04
C GLY A 103 10.55 -2.83 -11.03
N VAL A 104 9.33 -2.39 -11.36
CA VAL A 104 8.45 -1.64 -10.43
C VAL A 104 8.02 -2.55 -9.27
N ILE A 105 7.70 -3.80 -9.59
CA ILE A 105 7.33 -4.85 -8.63
C ILE A 105 8.07 -6.14 -8.96
N SER A 106 8.23 -6.99 -7.95
CA SER A 106 8.73 -8.36 -8.15
C SER A 106 7.68 -9.26 -8.80
N GLN A 107 8.14 -10.35 -9.42
CA GLN A 107 7.26 -11.40 -9.94
C GLN A 107 6.31 -11.96 -8.87
N ARG A 108 6.79 -12.11 -7.63
CA ARG A 108 5.99 -12.56 -6.48
C ARG A 108 4.85 -11.59 -6.17
N GLN A 109 5.13 -10.28 -6.12
CA GLN A 109 4.09 -9.27 -5.90
C GLN A 109 3.05 -9.27 -7.03
N GLY A 110 3.48 -9.42 -8.28
CA GLY A 110 2.54 -9.48 -9.41
C GLY A 110 1.64 -10.71 -9.37
N GLN A 111 2.19 -11.89 -9.03
CA GLN A 111 1.41 -13.11 -8.82
C GLN A 111 0.43 -12.98 -7.66
N GLU A 112 0.82 -12.32 -6.57
CA GLU A 112 -0.04 -12.05 -5.42
C GLU A 112 -1.23 -11.19 -5.80
N ILE A 113 -0.99 -10.02 -6.40
CA ILE A 113 -2.03 -9.07 -6.79
C ILE A 113 -2.98 -9.71 -7.81
N PHE A 114 -2.44 -10.30 -8.88
CA PHE A 114 -3.29 -10.90 -9.90
C PHE A 114 -4.04 -12.11 -9.34
N GLY A 115 -3.37 -12.97 -8.57
CA GLY A 115 -3.96 -14.17 -8.00
C GLY A 115 -5.09 -13.86 -7.02
N GLN A 116 -4.93 -12.85 -6.17
CA GLN A 116 -5.94 -12.49 -5.16
C GLN A 116 -7.23 -11.94 -5.78
N TYR A 117 -7.16 -11.27 -6.93
CA TYR A 117 -8.34 -10.65 -7.57
C TYR A 117 -8.90 -11.46 -8.74
N PHE A 118 -8.05 -12.02 -9.61
CA PHE A 118 -8.44 -12.48 -10.95
C PHE A 118 -8.18 -13.97 -11.22
N ASP A 119 -7.57 -14.70 -10.29
CA ASP A 119 -7.53 -16.16 -10.35
C ASP A 119 -8.70 -16.77 -9.58
N THR A 120 -9.10 -17.98 -9.98
CA THR A 120 -10.12 -18.74 -9.25
C THR A 120 -9.53 -19.49 -8.05
N GLU A 121 -8.28 -19.92 -8.15
CA GLU A 121 -7.54 -20.55 -7.05
C GLU A 121 -6.99 -19.52 -6.08
N PHE A 122 -6.84 -19.89 -4.81
CA PHE A 122 -6.47 -18.95 -3.76
C PHE A 122 -4.95 -18.82 -3.65
N TYR A 123 -4.44 -17.61 -3.86
CA TYR A 123 -3.03 -17.29 -3.70
C TYR A 123 -2.55 -17.56 -2.27
N THR A 124 -3.38 -17.22 -1.27
CA THR A 124 -3.11 -17.51 0.15
C THR A 124 -2.74 -18.98 0.37
N ILE A 125 -3.35 -19.90 -0.38
CA ILE A 125 -3.10 -21.34 -0.29
C ILE A 125 -1.87 -21.73 -1.12
N LYS A 126 -1.73 -21.17 -2.33
CA LYS A 126 -0.57 -21.46 -3.21
C LYS A 126 0.78 -21.19 -2.55
N VAL A 127 0.86 -20.16 -1.70
CA VAL A 127 2.11 -19.79 -1.01
C VAL A 127 2.34 -20.56 0.29
N MET A 128 1.36 -21.34 0.76
CA MET A 128 1.55 -22.18 1.94
C MET A 128 2.54 -23.30 1.59
N GLN A 129 3.67 -23.32 2.28
CA GLN A 129 4.78 -24.18 1.88
C GLN A 129 4.47 -25.67 1.96
N ARG A 130 3.58 -26.13 2.88
CA ARG A 130 2.99 -27.49 2.92
C ARG A 130 1.70 -27.49 3.77
N ASN A 131 0.65 -28.21 3.33
CA ASN A 131 -0.56 -28.45 4.11
C ASN A 131 -0.33 -29.56 5.15
N ASN A 132 0.52 -29.29 6.15
CA ASN A 132 0.89 -30.28 7.18
C ASN A 132 0.19 -29.98 8.53
N CYS A 133 0.38 -30.87 9.49
CA CYS A 133 -0.19 -30.73 10.83
C CYS A 133 0.25 -29.44 11.54
N ALA A 134 1.48 -28.96 11.29
CA ALA A 134 1.96 -27.71 11.85
C ALA A 134 1.16 -26.50 11.31
N SER A 135 0.84 -26.46 10.01
CA SER A 135 -0.02 -25.43 9.45
C SER A 135 -1.45 -25.47 9.99
N MET A 136 -1.97 -26.67 10.33
CA MET A 136 -3.32 -26.82 10.87
C MET A 136 -3.49 -26.25 12.29
N GLN A 137 -2.40 -26.02 13.03
CA GLN A 137 -2.44 -25.28 14.30
C GLN A 137 -3.01 -23.86 14.11
N ASN A 138 -2.79 -23.26 12.93
CA ASN A 138 -3.26 -21.93 12.57
C ASN A 138 -4.47 -21.95 11.61
N LYS A 139 -5.26 -23.03 11.59
CA LYS A 139 -6.45 -23.16 10.71
C LYS A 139 -7.40 -21.94 10.75
N PRO A 140 -7.73 -21.33 11.90
CA PRO A 140 -8.57 -20.13 11.93
C PRO A 140 -7.99 -18.95 11.14
N ALA A 141 -6.67 -18.75 11.20
CA ALA A 141 -5.99 -17.68 10.46
C ALA A 141 -5.96 -17.95 8.95
N ILE A 142 -5.83 -19.22 8.54
CA ILE A 142 -5.93 -19.64 7.14
C ILE A 142 -7.33 -19.32 6.61
N TYR A 143 -8.39 -19.71 7.34
CA TYR A 143 -9.78 -19.43 6.95
C TYR A 143 -10.09 -17.94 6.88
N ALA A 144 -9.56 -17.15 7.81
CA ALA A 144 -9.72 -15.70 7.78
C ALA A 144 -9.03 -15.08 6.55
N SER A 145 -7.84 -15.57 6.19
CA SER A 145 -7.10 -15.09 5.03
C SER A 145 -7.79 -15.48 3.72
N MET A 146 -8.27 -16.72 3.61
CA MET A 146 -9.12 -17.13 2.49
C MET A 146 -10.39 -16.27 2.42
N ARG A 147 -11.10 -16.02 3.52
CA ARG A 147 -12.32 -15.20 3.47
C ARG A 147 -12.06 -13.79 2.95
N ARG A 148 -10.95 -13.17 3.37
CA ARG A 148 -10.51 -11.88 2.82
C ARG A 148 -10.23 -11.96 1.32
N GLU A 149 -9.52 -13.01 0.89
CA GLU A 149 -9.24 -13.22 -0.53
C GLU A 149 -10.51 -13.48 -1.36
N LEU A 150 -11.51 -14.19 -0.83
CA LEU A 150 -12.78 -14.39 -1.54
C LEU A 150 -13.51 -13.06 -1.81
N THR A 151 -13.39 -12.08 -0.90
CA THR A 151 -13.91 -10.71 -1.14
C THR A 151 -13.15 -10.01 -2.27
N MET A 152 -11.82 -10.16 -2.33
CA MET A 152 -11.01 -9.63 -3.42
C MET A 152 -11.35 -10.31 -4.75
N LYS A 153 -11.53 -11.64 -4.75
CA LYS A 153 -11.99 -12.40 -5.91
C LYS A 153 -13.38 -11.99 -6.37
N LYS A 154 -14.30 -11.68 -5.46
CA LYS A 154 -15.61 -11.11 -5.82
C LYS A 154 -15.42 -9.80 -6.57
N GLN A 155 -14.60 -8.90 -6.02
CA GLN A 155 -14.32 -7.62 -6.66
C GLN A 155 -13.69 -7.80 -8.05
N GLY A 156 -12.65 -8.64 -8.17
CA GLY A 156 -11.92 -8.82 -9.43
C GLY A 156 -12.71 -9.62 -10.48
N LEU A 157 -13.18 -10.81 -10.13
CA LEU A 157 -13.88 -11.69 -11.08
C LEU A 157 -15.29 -11.21 -11.40
N LEU A 158 -16.09 -10.83 -10.40
CA LEU A 158 -17.48 -10.45 -10.62
C LEU A 158 -17.63 -8.96 -10.89
N ASP A 159 -17.20 -8.11 -9.97
CA ASP A 159 -17.52 -6.68 -10.03
C ASP A 159 -16.69 -5.92 -11.09
N ILE A 160 -15.51 -6.43 -11.47
CA ILE A 160 -14.59 -5.78 -12.42
C ILE A 160 -14.58 -6.52 -13.76
N ALA A 161 -14.37 -7.84 -13.76
CA ALA A 161 -14.25 -8.62 -15.00
C ALA A 161 -15.59 -9.11 -15.56
N ASN A 162 -16.71 -8.93 -14.83
CA ASN A 162 -18.02 -9.47 -15.20
C ASN A 162 -17.98 -10.98 -15.53
N ASP A 163 -17.19 -11.75 -14.77
CA ASP A 163 -17.03 -13.21 -14.89
C ASP A 163 -17.70 -13.94 -13.71
N PRO A 164 -19.03 -14.12 -13.76
CA PRO A 164 -19.75 -14.84 -12.72
C PRO A 164 -19.38 -16.33 -12.66
N GLN A 165 -18.91 -16.93 -13.76
CA GLN A 165 -18.46 -18.32 -13.76
C GLN A 165 -17.12 -18.46 -13.03
N GLY A 166 -16.19 -17.53 -13.27
CA GLY A 166 -14.94 -17.44 -12.53
C GLY A 166 -15.18 -17.28 -11.03
N PHE A 167 -16.07 -16.36 -10.65
CA PHE A 167 -16.38 -16.19 -9.23
C PHE A 167 -17.00 -17.45 -8.60
N ARG A 168 -17.90 -18.15 -9.30
CA ARG A 168 -18.41 -19.47 -8.84
C ARG A 168 -17.30 -20.49 -8.66
N ARG A 169 -16.35 -20.58 -9.59
CA ARG A 169 -15.18 -21.47 -9.44
C ARG A 169 -14.34 -21.12 -8.21
N ALA A 170 -14.21 -19.83 -7.89
CA ALA A 170 -13.54 -19.39 -6.67
C ALA A 170 -14.32 -19.79 -5.41
N GLN A 171 -15.65 -19.67 -5.39
CA GLN A 171 -16.47 -20.14 -4.27
C GLN A 171 -16.31 -21.65 -4.05
N ASN A 172 -16.38 -22.44 -5.13
CA ASN A 172 -16.16 -23.89 -5.04
C ASN A 172 -14.75 -24.23 -4.54
N HIS A 173 -13.72 -23.50 -4.99
CA HIS A 173 -12.36 -23.70 -4.48
C HIS A 173 -12.25 -23.35 -2.98
N TYR A 174 -12.94 -22.29 -2.52
CA TYR A 174 -13.01 -21.96 -1.09
C TYR A 174 -13.59 -23.10 -0.27
N GLU A 175 -14.77 -23.61 -0.65
CA GLU A 175 -15.46 -24.70 0.04
C GLU A 175 -14.63 -26.00 0.03
N ASN A 176 -14.10 -26.37 -1.13
CA ASN A 176 -13.25 -27.55 -1.28
C ASN A 176 -12.03 -27.50 -0.35
N MET A 177 -11.38 -26.33 -0.24
CA MET A 177 -10.21 -26.17 0.61
C MET A 177 -10.57 -26.21 2.09
N GLN A 178 -11.74 -25.71 2.51
CA GLN A 178 -12.20 -25.91 3.89
C GLN A 178 -12.35 -27.39 4.22
N HIS A 179 -12.96 -28.19 3.33
CA HIS A 179 -13.09 -29.63 3.54
C HIS A 179 -11.73 -30.33 3.61
N VAL A 180 -10.78 -29.97 2.74
CA VAL A 180 -9.41 -30.50 2.79
C VAL A 180 -8.75 -30.16 4.12
N PHE A 181 -8.81 -28.91 4.57
CA PHE A 181 -8.19 -28.49 5.83
C PHE A 181 -8.86 -29.13 7.06
N ASP A 182 -10.17 -29.33 7.04
CA ASP A 182 -10.88 -30.05 8.10
C ASP A 182 -10.47 -31.53 8.16
N ALA A 183 -10.32 -32.19 7.00
CA ALA A 183 -9.84 -33.56 6.91
C ALA A 183 -8.39 -33.70 7.38
N VAL A 184 -7.49 -32.78 6.98
CA VAL A 184 -6.09 -32.77 7.44
C VAL A 184 -6.04 -32.55 8.95
N ALA A 185 -6.78 -31.57 9.49
CA ALA A 185 -6.81 -31.31 10.92
C ALA A 185 -7.31 -32.53 11.71
N LEU A 186 -8.33 -33.23 11.21
CA LEU A 186 -8.84 -34.47 11.83
C LEU A 186 -7.80 -35.59 11.81
N ALA A 187 -7.08 -35.78 10.70
CA ALA A 187 -6.03 -36.77 10.60
C ALA A 187 -4.89 -36.48 11.60
N CYS A 188 -4.46 -35.23 11.70
CA CYS A 188 -3.43 -34.79 12.64
C CYS A 188 -3.85 -34.95 14.11
N GLY A 189 -5.15 -34.83 14.42
CA GLY A 189 -5.68 -35.07 15.77
C GLY A 189 -5.82 -36.54 16.15
N ARG A 190 -5.70 -37.47 15.19
CA ARG A 190 -5.77 -38.93 15.42
C ARG A 190 -4.40 -39.58 15.64
N GLU A 191 -3.32 -38.82 15.57
CA GLU A 191 -1.94 -39.29 15.83
C GLU A 191 -1.43 -38.95 17.24
N VAL A 192 -2.33 -38.62 18.17
CA VAL A 192 -2.01 -38.35 19.60
C VAL A 192 -2.56 -39.45 20.49
#